data_AF-A0A8S2G0U2-F1
#
_entry.id   AF-A0A8S2G0U2-F1
#
_cell.length_a   1.000
_cell.length_b   1.000
_cell.length_c   1.000
_cell.angle_alpha   90.00
_cell.angle_beta   90.00
_cell.angle_gamma   90.00
#
_symmetry.space_group_name_H-M   'P 1'
#
loop_
_entity.id
_entity.type
_entity.pdbx_description
1 polymer ?
#
loop_
_entity_poly.entity_id
_entity_poly.type
_entity_poly.pdbx_seq_one_letter_code
_entity_poly.pdbx_strand_id
1 'polypeptide(L)'
;LRHASQCVGRVLRGKSDYGIMIFADKRFLRSDKRLKIPKWIQEYLHDGLCNLSIEECVQIVKKWLKDMAQPLKQEDQLGISLLAEEHLQSHDVIKKIEERCIQI
;
A
#
# COMPACT_ATOMS: atom_id res chain seq x y z
N LEU A 1 7.12 17.01 6.31
CA LEU A 1 6.59 15.69 5.88
C LEU A 1 5.54 15.78 4.81
N ARG A 2 4.63 16.77 4.85
CA ARG A 2 3.65 17.01 3.78
C ARG A 2 4.23 16.92 2.36
N HIS A 3 5.35 17.59 2.08
CA HIS A 3 5.98 17.53 0.75
C HIS A 3 6.51 16.13 0.39
N ALA A 4 7.17 15.44 1.34
CA ALA A 4 7.65 14.07 1.12
C ALA A 4 6.48 13.11 0.84
N SER A 5 5.41 13.18 1.64
CA SER A 5 4.20 12.37 1.43
C SER A 5 3.54 12.66 0.08
N GLN A 6 3.56 13.92 -0.37
CA GLN A 6 3.01 14.31 -1.66
C GLN A 6 3.80 13.72 -2.83
N CYS A 7 5.14 13.71 -2.76
CA CYS A 7 5.99 13.09 -3.78
C CYS A 7 5.76 11.58 -3.84
N VAL A 8 5.74 10.93 -2.67
CA VAL A 8 5.56 9.49 -2.55
C VAL A 8 4.20 9.03 -3.08
N GLY A 9 3.14 9.83 -2.86
CA GLY A 9 1.80 9.55 -3.39
C GLY A 9 1.67 9.63 -4.92
N ARG A 10 2.70 10.08 -5.66
CA ARG A 10 2.69 10.11 -7.13
C ARG A 10 3.13 8.78 -7.77
N VAL A 11 3.64 7.85 -6.97
CA VAL A 11 4.20 6.58 -7.46
C VAL A 11 3.10 5.63 -7.97
N LEU A 12 1.90 5.69 -7.39
CA LEU A 12 0.76 4.84 -7.77
C LEU A 12 -0.30 5.67 -8.51
N ARG A 13 -0.85 5.15 -9.61
CA ARG A 13 -1.96 5.82 -10.35
C ARG A 13 -3.24 4.97 -10.38
N GLY A 14 -3.11 3.65 -10.43
CA GLY A 14 -4.23 2.71 -10.38
C GLY A 14 -3.92 1.46 -9.55
N LYS A 15 -4.91 0.57 -9.42
CA LYS A 15 -4.75 -0.70 -8.67
C LYS A 15 -3.87 -1.74 -9.36
N SER A 16 -3.65 -1.58 -10.67
CA SER A 16 -2.72 -2.40 -11.44
C SER A 16 -1.27 -1.92 -11.35
N ASP A 17 -1.05 -0.70 -10.87
CA ASP A 17 0.29 -0.16 -10.72
C ASP A 17 0.90 -0.65 -9.42
N TYR A 18 2.19 -0.97 -9.48
CA TYR A 18 3.01 -1.21 -8.30
C TYR A 18 4.23 -0.30 -8.35
N GLY A 19 4.71 0.12 -7.19
CA GLY A 19 5.90 0.95 -7.10
C GLY A 19 6.54 0.91 -5.72
N ILE A 20 7.80 1.28 -5.69
CA ILE A 20 8.63 1.20 -4.48
C ILE A 20 8.86 2.60 -3.95
N MET A 21 8.66 2.75 -2.64
CA MET A 21 8.82 4.02 -1.93
C MET A 21 9.85 3.81 -0.82
N ILE A 22 11.01 4.47 -0.90
CA ILE A 22 12.11 4.30 0.05
C ILE A 22 12.32 5.60 0.82
N PHE A 23 12.25 5.52 2.16
CA PHE A 23 12.58 6.62 3.06
C PHE A 23 14.03 6.49 3.55
N ALA A 24 14.97 7.09 2.83
CA ALA A 24 16.40 6.96 3.07
C ALA A 24 16.95 7.88 4.19
N ASP A 25 16.25 7.98 5.33
CA ASP A 25 16.72 8.75 6.49
C ASP A 25 16.16 8.19 7.81
N LYS A 26 17.03 8.01 8.81
CA LYS A 26 16.67 7.46 10.12
C LYS A 26 15.57 8.26 10.84
N ARG A 27 15.43 9.56 10.54
CA ARG A 27 14.42 10.43 11.13
C ARG A 27 12.99 9.99 10.81
N PHE A 28 12.76 9.29 9.69
CA PHE A 28 11.43 8.78 9.34
C PHE A 28 10.94 7.68 10.28
N LEU A 29 11.84 7.04 11.05
CA LEU A 29 11.48 6.04 12.06
C LEU A 29 10.82 6.65 13.30
N ARG A 30 11.10 7.92 13.60
CA ARG A 30 10.57 8.59 14.79
C ARG A 30 9.06 8.71 14.70
N SER A 31 8.36 8.47 15.81
CA SER A 31 6.89 8.50 15.87
C SER A 31 6.31 9.82 15.37
N ASP A 32 6.93 10.96 15.70
CA ASP A 32 6.48 12.29 15.26
C ASP A 32 6.53 12.49 13.73
N LYS A 33 7.33 11.68 13.04
CA LYS A 33 7.49 11.68 11.59
C LYS A 33 6.65 10.58 10.93
N ARG A 34 6.70 9.36 11.46
CA ARG A 34 5.93 8.19 10.98
C ARG A 34 4.42 8.47 11.00
N LEU A 35 3.91 9.07 12.08
CA LEU A 35 2.48 9.41 12.21
C LEU A 35 1.99 10.45 11.20
N LYS A 36 2.88 11.22 10.56
CA LYS A 36 2.53 12.24 9.55
C LYS A 36 2.54 11.68 8.12
N ILE A 37 2.93 10.42 7.95
CA ILE A 37 2.77 9.70 6.68
C ILE A 37 1.27 9.36 6.53
N PRO A 38 0.66 9.36 5.33
CA PRO A 38 -0.73 8.93 5.17
C PRO A 38 -0.98 7.52 5.70
N LYS A 39 -2.15 7.28 6.33
CA LYS A 39 -2.52 5.98 6.93
C LYS A 39 -2.33 4.80 5.97
N TRP A 40 -2.77 4.96 4.71
CA TRP A 40 -2.65 3.92 3.69
C TRP A 40 -1.21 3.51 3.36
N ILE A 41 -0.19 4.34 3.64
CA ILE A 41 1.22 3.95 3.54
C ILE A 41 1.69 3.34 4.87
N GLN A 42 1.25 3.89 6.00
CA GLN A 42 1.63 3.40 7.33
C GLN A 42 1.22 1.94 7.54
N GLU A 43 0.07 1.53 7.02
CA GLU A 43 -0.45 0.15 7.11
C GLU A 43 0.51 -0.90 6.51
N TYR A 44 1.24 -0.53 5.46
CA TYR A 44 2.21 -1.40 4.79
C TYR A 44 3.66 -1.17 5.25
N LEU A 45 3.89 -0.18 6.11
CA LEU A 45 5.20 0.08 6.71
C LEU A 45 5.33 -0.77 7.99
N HIS A 46 5.56 -2.07 7.81
CA HIS A 46 5.78 -3.00 8.91
C HIS A 46 7.13 -2.78 9.59
N ASP A 47 7.26 -3.18 10.86
CA ASP A 47 8.51 -3.00 11.61
C ASP A 47 9.68 -3.78 11.02
N GLY A 48 9.42 -4.90 10.33
CA GLY A 48 10.43 -5.64 9.56
C GLY A 48 10.92 -4.94 8.28
N LEU A 49 10.25 -3.86 7.85
CA LEU A 49 10.67 -3.01 6.74
C LEU A 49 11.28 -1.68 7.22
N CYS A 50 11.46 -1.54 8.52
CA CYS A 50 12.01 -0.35 9.15
C CYS A 50 13.47 -0.56 9.53
N ASN A 51 14.26 0.53 9.51
CA ASN A 51 15.67 0.54 9.94
C ASN A 51 16.55 -0.50 9.20
N LEU A 52 16.28 -0.70 7.90
CA LEU A 52 17.04 -1.60 7.05
C LEU A 52 18.39 -1.00 6.65
N SER A 53 19.39 -1.87 6.52
CA SER A 53 20.61 -1.57 5.78
C SER A 53 20.34 -1.51 4.27
N ILE A 54 21.29 -0.96 3.52
CA ILE A 54 21.19 -0.86 2.06
C ILE A 54 21.09 -2.25 1.43
N GLU A 55 21.86 -3.21 1.93
CA GLU A 55 21.88 -4.58 1.39
C GLU A 55 20.55 -5.31 1.62
N GLU A 56 19.99 -5.23 2.84
CA GLU A 56 18.67 -5.79 3.15
C GLU A 56 17.58 -5.18 2.28
N CYS A 57 17.60 -3.85 2.13
CA CYS A 57 16.66 -3.13 1.27
C CYS A 57 16.71 -3.64 -0.17
N VAL A 58 17.91 -3.80 -0.74
CA VAL A 58 18.08 -4.31 -2.11
C VAL A 58 17.55 -5.75 -2.26
N GLN A 59 17.77 -6.62 -1.27
CA GLN A 59 17.26 -8.00 -1.33
C GLN A 59 15.73 -8.05 -1.29
N ILE A 60 15.12 -7.28 -0.38
CA ILE A 60 13.66 -7.18 -0.26
C ILE A 60 13.06 -6.64 -1.56
N VAL A 61 13.61 -5.55 -2.08
CA VAL A 61 13.15 -4.91 -3.33
C VAL A 61 13.24 -5.88 -4.52
N LYS A 62 14.36 -6.60 -4.67
CA LYS A 62 14.54 -7.57 -5.76
C LYS A 62 13.51 -8.69 -5.72
N LYS A 63 13.23 -9.23 -4.52
CA LYS A 63 12.19 -10.26 -4.34
C LYS A 63 10.83 -9.70 -4.68
N TRP A 64 10.48 -8.55 -4.08
CA TRP A 64 9.18 -7.92 -4.24
C TRP A 64 8.86 -7.58 -5.70
N LEU A 65 9.84 -7.07 -6.47
CA LEU A 65 9.64 -6.78 -7.90
C LEU A 65 9.33 -8.03 -8.72
N LYS A 66 9.93 -9.19 -8.40
CA LYS A 66 9.64 -10.45 -9.10
C LYS A 66 8.23 -10.95 -8.79
N ASP A 67 7.82 -10.83 -7.53
CA ASP A 67 6.49 -11.26 -7.08
C ASP A 67 5.40 -10.37 -7.68
N MET A 68 5.64 -9.05 -7.78
CA MET A 68 4.68 -8.09 -8.35
C MET A 68 4.66 -8.06 -9.88
N ALA A 69 5.72 -8.48 -10.55
CA ALA A 69 5.79 -8.52 -12.02
C ALA A 69 5.02 -9.70 -12.64
N GLN A 70 4.38 -10.54 -11.84
CA GLN A 70 3.56 -11.64 -12.35
C GLN A 70 2.28 -11.11 -13.03
N PRO A 71 1.75 -11.80 -14.06
CA PRO A 71 0.53 -11.38 -14.74
C PRO A 71 -0.66 -11.30 -13.77
N LEU A 72 -1.24 -10.11 -13.65
CA LEU A 72 -2.39 -9.87 -12.79
C LEU A 72 -3.67 -10.19 -13.58
N LYS A 73 -4.36 -11.27 -13.21
CA LYS A 73 -5.65 -11.61 -13.83
C LYS A 73 -6.75 -10.73 -13.25
N GLN A 74 -7.73 -10.39 -14.09
CA GLN A 74 -8.88 -9.60 -13.65
C GLN A 74 -9.76 -10.37 -12.65
N GLU A 75 -9.80 -11.70 -12.77
CA GLU A 75 -10.46 -12.65 -11.86
C GLU A 75 -9.97 -12.48 -10.42
N ASP A 76 -8.66 -12.27 -10.22
CA ASP A 76 -8.05 -12.10 -8.90
C ASP A 76 -8.45 -10.77 -8.23
N GLN A 77 -8.98 -9.82 -9.00
CA GLN A 77 -9.43 -8.52 -8.50
C GLN A 77 -10.92 -8.47 -8.19
N LEU A 78 -11.72 -9.31 -8.82
CA LEU A 78 -13.18 -9.35 -8.69
C LEU A 78 -13.58 -9.71 -7.25
N GLY A 79 -14.47 -8.91 -6.66
CA GLY A 79 -14.94 -9.08 -5.28
C GLY A 79 -14.01 -8.53 -4.19
N ILE A 80 -12.77 -8.14 -4.53
CA ILE A 80 -11.80 -7.54 -3.57
C ILE A 80 -11.58 -6.07 -3.89
N SER A 81 -11.11 -5.81 -5.12
CA SER A 81 -10.70 -4.50 -5.60
C SER A 81 -11.61 -3.97 -6.69
N LEU A 82 -12.24 -4.85 -7.46
CA LEU A 82 -13.20 -4.53 -8.51
C LEU A 82 -14.55 -5.14 -8.14
N LEU A 83 -15.61 -4.34 -8.22
CA LEU A 83 -16.97 -4.79 -7.92
C LEU A 83 -17.76 -4.91 -9.22
N ALA A 84 -18.37 -6.08 -9.44
CA ALA A 84 -19.39 -6.28 -10.47
C ALA A 84 -20.79 -6.00 -9.90
N GLU A 85 -21.78 -5.83 -10.78
CA GLU A 85 -23.17 -5.51 -10.41
C GLU A 85 -23.76 -6.47 -9.37
N GLU A 86 -23.50 -7.77 -9.53
CA GLU A 86 -23.93 -8.84 -8.63
C GLU A 86 -23.45 -8.62 -7.18
N HIS A 87 -22.24 -8.07 -7.01
CA HIS A 87 -21.67 -7.79 -5.69
C HIS A 87 -22.36 -6.63 -4.99
N LEU A 88 -22.98 -5.71 -5.73
CA LEU A 88 -23.70 -4.56 -5.16
C LEU A 88 -25.07 -4.97 -4.61
N GLN A 89 -25.63 -6.09 -5.06
CA GLN A 89 -26.90 -6.61 -4.56
C GLN A 89 -26.75 -7.39 -3.25
N SER A 90 -25.52 -7.74 -2.87
CA SER A 90 -25.24 -8.46 -1.63
C SER A 90 -25.15 -7.52 -0.43
N HIS A 91 -26.06 -7.70 0.54
CA HIS A 91 -26.07 -6.96 1.79
C HIS A 91 -24.75 -7.09 2.59
N ASP A 92 -24.09 -8.25 2.50
CA ASP A 92 -22.82 -8.50 3.20
C ASP A 92 -21.66 -7.66 2.64
N VAL A 93 -21.65 -7.45 1.32
CA VAL A 93 -20.62 -6.63 0.67
C VAL A 93 -20.83 -5.16 1.01
N ILE A 94 -22.08 -4.68 1.03
CA ILE A 94 -22.41 -3.31 1.44
C ILE A 94 -21.94 -3.06 2.87
N LYS A 95 -22.24 -3.97 3.80
CA LYS A 95 -21.83 -3.84 5.20
C LYS A 95 -20.30 -3.78 5.34
N LYS A 96 -19.56 -4.61 4.60
CA LYS A 96 -18.07 -4.55 4.56
C LYS A 96 -17.53 -3.22 4.03
N ILE A 97 -18.22 -2.61 3.06
CA ILE A 97 -17.83 -1.30 2.51
C ILE A 97 -18.06 -0.21 3.55
N GLU A 98 -19.21 -0.23 4.24
CA GLU A 98 -19.53 0.73 5.31
C GLU A 98 -18.51 0.67 6.44
N GLU A 99 -18.14 -0.54 6.89
CA GLU A 99 -17.11 -0.75 7.92
C GLU A 99 -15.75 -0.17 7.49
N ARG A 100 -15.35 -0.35 6.22
CA ARG A 100 -14.11 0.22 5.66
C ARG A 100 -14.14 1.74 5.58
N CYS A 101 -15.27 2.34 5.18
CA CYS A 101 -15.40 3.79 5.09
C CYS A 101 -15.26 4.49 6.45
N ILE A 102 -15.71 3.84 7.53
CA ILE A 102 -15.64 4.40 8.89
C ILE A 102 -14.21 4.41 9.46
N GLN A 103 -13.31 3.55 8.95
CA GLN A 103 -11.93 3.41 9.43
C GLN A 103 -10.92 4.40 8.80
N ILE A 104 -11.25 4.99 7.65
CA ILE A 104 -10.40 5.94 6.90
C ILE A 104 -10.41 7.30 7.59
#